data_AF-A0A317H939-F1
#
_entry.id   AF-A0A317H939-F1
#
_cell.length_a   1.000
_cell.length_b   1.000
_cell.length_c   1.000
_cell.angle_alpha   90.00
_cell.angle_beta   90.00
_cell.angle_gamma   90.00
#
_symmetry.space_group_name_H-M   'P 1'
#
loop_
_entity.id
_entity.type
_entity.pdbx_description
1 polymer ?
#
loop_
_entity_poly.entity_id
_entity_poly.type
_entity_poly.pdbx_seq_one_letter_code
_entity_poly.pdbx_strand_id
1 'polypeptide(L)'
;MENPIQNIIKETFEKNLLDNNFKSKYQRAKYLYRYKVLSQRALKDFLLITAGIFCAGFGLKGFLLPNKFIDGGATGISLLISAITKWPVSVLLILVNIPFVIVGFKQIGKWFSVKTIFAIIGLALCVSFVRYPVITSDKLLVAVFGGFFLGAGIGLAVRGGGVLDGTELLAIYISRKTAASVGDIILVFNVIIFSVAAYLLSIETALYSILIYLSASKTVDFLIEGIEEYTGITIVSPKSEEIGAMITEKLGRGITVYRGTHGYGKRGHVSDINILFTVVTRLEVSRLQAEVAAIDPHAFMVMQSLKDTKGGMIKKRPLK
;
A
#
# COMPACT_ATOMS: atom_id res chain seq x y z
N MET A 1 -11.05 -8.15 32.54
CA MET A 1 -9.61 -8.40 32.74
C MET A 1 -8.86 -7.26 32.07
N GLU A 2 -8.31 -6.34 32.86
CA GLU A 2 -7.51 -5.22 32.35
C GLU A 2 -6.27 -5.76 31.62
N ASN A 3 -5.96 -5.18 30.46
CA ASN A 3 -4.85 -5.60 29.62
C ASN A 3 -3.51 -5.32 30.35
N PRO A 4 -2.61 -6.30 30.52
CA PRO A 4 -1.35 -6.10 31.26
C PRO A 4 -0.46 -5.00 30.65
N ILE A 5 -0.59 -4.75 29.34
CA ILE A 5 0.07 -3.63 28.65
C ILE A 5 -0.55 -2.29 29.07
N GLN A 6 -1.86 -2.24 29.30
CA GLN A 6 -2.53 -1.03 29.79
C GLN A 6 -2.10 -0.70 31.22
N ASN A 7 -1.87 -1.68 32.10
CA ASN A 7 -1.44 -1.42 33.48
C ASN A 7 0.03 -0.96 33.58
N ILE A 8 0.96 -1.58 32.85
CA ILE A 8 2.37 -1.14 32.83
C ILE A 8 2.49 0.28 32.24
N ILE A 9 1.67 0.60 31.24
CA ILE A 9 1.63 1.93 30.64
C ILE A 9 0.94 2.94 31.57
N LYS A 10 -0.10 2.53 32.31
CA LYS A 10 -0.82 3.36 33.30
C LYS A 10 0.04 3.69 34.51
N GLU A 11 0.84 2.75 35.01
CA GLU A 11 1.81 2.98 36.09
C GLU A 11 2.94 3.92 35.64
N THR A 12 3.46 3.72 34.41
CA THR A 12 4.45 4.64 33.82
C THR A 12 3.84 6.05 33.57
N PHE A 13 2.54 6.11 33.32
CA PHE A 13 1.76 7.33 33.09
C PHE A 13 1.45 8.08 34.39
N GLU A 14 1.10 7.39 35.47
CA GLU A 14 0.92 7.97 36.80
C GLU A 14 2.23 8.53 37.34
N LYS A 15 3.36 7.83 37.12
CA LYS A 15 4.69 8.31 37.48
C LYS A 15 5.07 9.62 36.78
N ASN A 16 4.70 9.79 35.50
CA ASN A 16 4.92 11.03 34.74
C ASN A 16 3.85 12.12 35.00
N LEU A 17 2.69 11.76 35.58
CA LEU A 17 1.62 12.69 35.95
C LEU A 17 1.87 13.38 37.30
N LEU A 18 2.60 12.70 38.19
CA LEU A 18 3.04 13.22 39.49
C LEU A 18 4.24 14.17 39.37
N ASP A 19 4.95 14.14 38.24
CA ASP A 19 5.99 15.12 37.89
C ASP A 19 5.33 16.43 37.40
N ASN A 20 5.01 17.28 38.39
CA ASN A 20 4.27 18.54 38.29
C ASN A 20 4.67 19.47 37.13
N ASN A 21 3.96 19.45 35.99
CA ASN A 21 4.16 20.48 34.94
C ASN A 21 2.93 20.90 34.10
N PHE A 22 1.70 20.49 34.45
CA PHE A 22 0.50 20.96 33.73
C PHE A 22 -0.05 22.27 34.33
N LYS A 23 0.17 23.40 33.64
CA LYS A 23 -0.25 24.75 34.09
C LYS A 23 -1.76 25.02 34.00
N SER A 24 -2.57 24.17 33.34
CA SER A 24 -4.02 24.39 33.16
C SER A 24 -4.82 23.10 32.90
N LYS A 25 -6.09 23.07 33.34
CA LYS A 25 -7.06 21.99 33.03
C LYS A 25 -7.20 21.74 31.52
N TYR A 26 -7.08 22.78 30.69
CA TYR A 26 -7.09 22.66 29.22
C TYR A 26 -5.85 21.92 28.70
N GLN A 27 -4.67 22.20 29.25
CA GLN A 27 -3.44 21.49 28.87
C GLN A 27 -3.52 20.01 29.23
N ARG A 28 -4.11 19.69 30.40
CA ARG A 28 -4.34 18.31 30.83
C ARG A 28 -5.37 17.59 29.93
N ALA A 29 -6.48 18.23 29.58
CA ALA A 29 -7.47 17.66 28.66
C ALA A 29 -6.91 17.45 27.24
N LYS A 30 -6.14 18.41 26.72
CA LYS A 30 -5.46 18.32 25.42
C LYS A 30 -4.41 17.19 25.40
N TYR A 31 -3.69 17.00 26.50
CA TYR A 31 -2.74 15.90 26.67
C TYR A 31 -3.46 14.54 26.69
N LEU A 32 -4.53 14.40 27.47
CA LEU A 32 -5.34 13.18 27.54
C LEU A 32 -5.99 12.83 26.19
N TYR A 33 -6.50 13.81 25.46
CA TYR A 33 -7.05 13.61 24.12
C TYR A 33 -5.98 13.12 23.13
N ARG A 34 -4.79 13.77 23.11
CA ARG A 34 -3.65 13.32 22.29
C ARG A 34 -3.23 11.90 22.65
N TYR A 35 -3.15 11.57 23.93
CA TYR A 35 -2.81 10.24 24.42
C TYR A 35 -3.83 9.18 23.97
N LYS A 36 -5.14 9.46 24.07
CA LYS A 36 -6.20 8.58 23.59
C LYS A 36 -6.10 8.33 22.07
N VAL A 37 -5.84 9.39 21.29
CA VAL A 37 -5.69 9.25 19.83
C VAL A 37 -4.44 8.46 19.46
N LEU A 38 -3.32 8.68 20.16
CA LEU A 38 -2.06 7.95 19.91
C LEU A 38 -2.17 6.47 20.29
N SER A 39 -2.82 6.14 21.41
CA SER A 39 -3.04 4.75 21.85
C SER A 39 -3.99 4.00 20.91
N GLN A 40 -5.08 4.64 20.46
CA GLN A 40 -5.98 4.04 19.46
C GLN A 40 -5.26 3.75 18.14
N ARG A 41 -4.38 4.66 17.69
CA ARG A 41 -3.53 4.42 16.52
C ARG A 41 -2.57 3.25 16.74
N ALA A 42 -1.86 3.23 17.86
CA ALA A 42 -0.93 2.15 18.18
C ALA A 42 -1.62 0.78 18.23
N LEU A 43 -2.83 0.71 18.78
CA LEU A 43 -3.63 -0.52 18.80
C LEU A 43 -4.05 -0.94 17.39
N LYS A 44 -4.53 0.01 16.57
CA LYS A 44 -4.89 -0.25 15.17
C LYS A 44 -3.68 -0.77 14.39
N ASP A 45 -2.53 -0.13 14.55
CA ASP A 45 -1.27 -0.51 13.90
C ASP A 45 -0.86 -1.93 14.31
N PHE A 46 -0.92 -2.24 15.60
CA PHE A 46 -0.61 -3.57 16.13
C PHE A 46 -1.54 -4.66 15.58
N LEU A 47 -2.85 -4.39 15.54
CA LEU A 47 -3.84 -5.32 14.98
C LEU A 47 -3.61 -5.56 13.49
N LEU A 48 -3.33 -4.50 12.72
CA LEU A 48 -3.03 -4.59 11.29
C LEU A 48 -1.77 -5.42 11.02
N ILE A 49 -0.68 -5.16 11.76
CA ILE A 49 0.58 -5.92 11.61
C ILE A 49 0.37 -7.38 12.00
N THR A 50 -0.36 -7.65 13.09
CA THR A 50 -0.64 -9.01 13.56
C THR A 50 -1.48 -9.78 12.54
N ALA A 51 -2.55 -9.18 12.00
CA ALA A 51 -3.33 -9.76 10.93
C ALA A 51 -2.47 -10.00 9.67
N GLY A 52 -1.57 -9.05 9.36
CA GLY A 52 -0.61 -9.17 8.28
C GLY A 52 0.34 -10.37 8.43
N ILE A 53 0.89 -10.58 9.64
CA ILE A 53 1.75 -11.72 9.98
C ILE A 53 1.05 -13.06 9.73
N PHE A 54 -0.19 -13.23 10.22
CA PHE A 54 -0.92 -14.49 10.04
C PHE A 54 -1.32 -14.72 8.58
N CYS A 55 -1.69 -13.66 7.86
CA CYS A 55 -2.02 -13.72 6.44
C CYS A 55 -0.80 -14.09 5.58
N ALA A 56 0.33 -13.42 5.79
CA ALA A 56 1.60 -13.72 5.11
C ALA A 56 2.11 -15.12 5.48
N GLY A 57 2.04 -15.50 6.76
CA GLY A 57 2.41 -16.83 7.22
C GLY A 57 1.58 -17.94 6.56
N PHE A 58 0.27 -17.70 6.38
CA PHE A 58 -0.62 -18.60 5.65
C PHE A 58 -0.25 -18.71 4.17
N GLY A 59 0.00 -17.59 3.48
CA GLY A 59 0.48 -17.59 2.09
C GLY A 59 1.81 -18.35 1.95
N LEU A 60 2.78 -18.05 2.81
CA LEU A 60 4.11 -18.64 2.75
C LEU A 60 4.09 -20.15 3.04
N LYS A 61 3.48 -20.59 4.15
CA LYS A 61 3.54 -21.98 4.60
C LYS A 61 2.43 -22.86 4.01
N GLY A 62 1.27 -22.30 3.71
CA GLY A 62 0.14 -23.02 3.11
C GLY A 62 0.28 -23.24 1.60
N PHE A 63 1.02 -22.36 0.89
CA PHE A 63 1.17 -22.41 -0.57
C PHE A 63 2.63 -22.51 -1.03
N LEU A 64 3.50 -21.54 -0.69
CA LEU A 64 4.83 -21.42 -1.32
C LEU A 64 5.81 -22.51 -0.86
N LEU A 65 5.96 -22.69 0.45
CA LEU A 65 6.95 -23.62 1.04
C LEU A 65 6.75 -25.07 0.59
N PRO A 66 5.53 -25.65 0.63
CA PRO A 66 5.32 -27.03 0.20
C PRO A 66 5.65 -27.27 -1.27
N ASN A 67 5.48 -26.24 -2.10
CA ASN A 67 5.68 -26.31 -3.56
C ASN A 67 7.05 -25.80 -4.02
N LYS A 68 7.95 -25.45 -3.08
CA LYS A 68 9.30 -24.90 -3.33
C LYS A 68 9.31 -23.68 -4.25
N PHE A 69 8.26 -22.88 -4.20
CA PHE A 69 8.19 -21.63 -4.94
C PHE A 69 8.80 -20.49 -4.14
N ILE A 70 9.32 -19.51 -4.88
CA ILE A 70 10.04 -18.37 -4.36
C ILE A 70 9.18 -17.12 -4.59
N ASP A 71 9.28 -16.14 -3.69
CA ASP A 71 8.69 -14.81 -3.85
C ASP A 71 9.77 -13.80 -4.28
N GLY A 72 9.41 -12.53 -4.52
CA GLY A 72 10.38 -11.44 -4.61
C GLY A 72 11.05 -11.10 -3.28
N GLY A 73 12.01 -10.19 -3.35
CA GLY A 73 12.55 -9.48 -2.20
C GLY A 73 13.32 -10.31 -1.16
N ALA A 74 13.32 -9.88 0.10
CA ALA A 74 14.06 -10.51 1.20
C ALA A 74 13.48 -11.88 1.55
N THR A 75 12.16 -12.04 1.43
CA THR A 75 11.47 -13.33 1.57
C THR A 75 11.95 -14.29 0.48
N GLY A 76 12.02 -13.82 -0.76
CA GLY A 76 12.56 -14.56 -1.91
C GLY A 76 13.98 -15.07 -1.69
N ILE A 77 14.88 -14.18 -1.27
CA ILE A 77 16.26 -14.53 -0.92
C ILE A 77 16.29 -15.59 0.19
N SER A 78 15.45 -15.45 1.22
CA SER A 78 15.37 -16.40 2.33
C SER A 78 14.90 -17.79 1.88
N LEU A 79 13.90 -17.86 0.99
CA LEU A 79 13.40 -19.11 0.41
C LEU A 79 14.45 -19.79 -0.47
N LEU A 80 15.14 -19.01 -1.31
CA LEU A 80 16.17 -19.51 -2.21
C LEU A 80 17.36 -20.09 -1.43
N ILE A 81 17.84 -19.38 -0.41
CA ILE A 81 18.91 -19.88 0.47
C ILE A 81 18.46 -21.17 1.17
N SER A 82 17.24 -21.20 1.71
CA SER A 82 16.69 -22.39 2.37
C SER A 82 16.59 -23.61 1.45
N ALA A 83 16.21 -23.41 0.18
CA ALA A 83 16.09 -24.48 -0.79
C ALA A 83 17.44 -25.19 -1.05
N ILE A 84 18.56 -24.47 -0.90
CA ILE A 84 19.91 -24.98 -1.16
C ILE A 84 20.57 -25.50 0.12
N THR A 85 20.51 -24.72 1.21
CA THR A 85 21.22 -25.02 2.47
C THR A 85 20.40 -25.85 3.44
N LYS A 86 19.10 -26.03 3.19
CA LYS A 86 18.10 -26.65 4.09
C LYS A 86 17.99 -25.95 5.45
N TRP A 87 18.49 -24.72 5.58
CA TRP A 87 18.30 -23.93 6.79
C TRP A 87 16.84 -23.53 6.96
N PRO A 88 16.34 -23.40 8.21
CA PRO A 88 14.96 -23.03 8.46
C PRO A 88 14.65 -21.64 7.90
N VAL A 89 13.59 -21.53 7.09
CA VAL A 89 13.16 -20.25 6.49
C VAL A 89 12.88 -19.19 7.56
N SER A 90 12.34 -19.59 8.73
CA SER A 90 12.10 -18.67 9.86
C SER A 90 13.36 -17.95 10.32
N VAL A 91 14.51 -18.64 10.36
CA VAL A 91 15.79 -18.05 10.77
C VAL A 91 16.32 -17.13 9.68
N LEU A 92 16.24 -17.58 8.41
CA LEU A 92 16.70 -16.80 7.26
C LEU A 92 15.90 -15.52 7.07
N LEU A 93 14.58 -15.54 7.32
CA LEU A 93 13.74 -14.33 7.28
C LEU A 93 14.26 -13.25 8.22
N ILE A 94 14.72 -13.62 9.43
CA ILE A 94 15.30 -12.65 10.36
C ILE A 94 16.66 -12.18 9.84
N LEU A 95 17.57 -13.11 9.54
CA LEU A 95 18.96 -12.81 9.16
C LEU A 95 19.06 -11.96 7.90
N VAL A 96 18.32 -12.33 6.85
CA VAL A 96 18.30 -11.60 5.58
C VAL A 96 17.71 -10.21 5.78
N ASN A 97 16.70 -10.04 6.65
CA ASN A 97 16.09 -8.74 6.87
C ASN A 97 16.90 -7.77 7.75
N ILE A 98 17.88 -8.23 8.55
CA ILE A 98 18.71 -7.37 9.42
C ILE A 98 19.29 -6.14 8.68
N PRO A 99 20.02 -6.27 7.55
CA PRO A 99 20.57 -5.12 6.85
C PRO A 99 19.50 -4.12 6.42
N PHE A 100 18.32 -4.59 5.99
CA PHE A 100 17.22 -3.75 5.56
C PHE A 100 16.57 -3.00 6.72
N VAL A 101 16.43 -3.63 7.89
CA VAL A 101 15.95 -2.99 9.12
C VAL A 101 16.89 -1.86 9.56
N ILE A 102 18.20 -2.06 9.44
CA ILE A 102 19.22 -1.04 9.76
C ILE A 102 19.07 0.17 8.82
N VAL A 103 18.85 -0.06 7.53
CA VAL A 103 18.58 1.01 6.55
C VAL A 103 17.29 1.74 6.91
N GLY A 104 16.21 1.01 7.21
CA GLY A 104 14.93 1.59 7.63
C GLY A 104 15.02 2.43 8.90
N PHE A 105 15.86 2.02 9.87
CA PHE A 105 16.10 2.77 11.10
C PHE A 105 16.72 4.14 10.83
N LYS A 106 17.71 4.18 9.94
CA LYS A 106 18.38 5.43 9.56
C LYS A 106 17.49 6.34 8.71
N GLN A 107 16.58 5.77 7.93
CA GLN A 107 15.83 6.53 6.92
C GLN A 107 14.44 7.00 7.37
N ILE A 108 13.69 6.15 8.08
CA ILE A 108 12.29 6.43 8.46
C ILE A 108 12.20 6.74 9.96
N GLY A 109 12.95 6.01 10.79
CA GLY A 109 13.12 6.30 12.21
C GLY A 109 12.79 5.12 13.13
N LYS A 110 13.07 5.32 14.41
CA LYS A 110 13.05 4.27 15.45
C LYS A 110 11.73 3.51 15.55
N TRP A 111 10.60 4.23 15.60
CA TRP A 111 9.29 3.60 15.80
C TRP A 111 8.85 2.73 14.62
N PHE A 112 9.21 3.12 13.40
CA PHE A 112 8.98 2.30 12.20
C PHE A 112 9.81 1.01 12.29
N SER A 113 11.10 1.10 12.62
CA SER A 113 11.95 -0.09 12.76
C SER A 113 11.48 -1.05 13.84
N VAL A 114 11.00 -0.56 14.98
CA VAL A 114 10.44 -1.42 16.04
C VAL A 114 9.24 -2.22 15.50
N LYS A 115 8.33 -1.57 14.77
CA LYS A 115 7.19 -2.24 14.14
C LYS A 115 7.62 -3.26 13.08
N THR A 116 8.61 -2.92 12.27
CA THR A 116 9.16 -3.81 11.24
C THR A 116 9.88 -5.00 11.84
N ILE A 117 10.66 -4.82 12.92
CA ILE A 117 11.26 -5.92 13.68
C ILE A 117 10.17 -6.82 14.26
N PHE A 118 9.13 -6.23 14.86
CA PHE A 118 7.98 -6.99 15.36
C PHE A 118 7.29 -7.78 14.24
N ALA A 119 7.12 -7.18 13.06
CA ALA A 119 6.53 -7.84 11.89
C ALA A 119 7.38 -9.03 11.41
N ILE A 120 8.69 -8.83 11.21
CA ILE A 120 9.61 -9.86 10.71
C ILE A 120 9.77 -11.01 11.71
N ILE A 121 9.99 -10.70 12.99
CA ILE A 121 10.10 -11.72 14.05
C ILE A 121 8.76 -12.44 14.19
N GLY A 122 7.65 -11.71 14.19
CA GLY A 122 6.31 -12.28 14.23
C GLY A 122 6.04 -13.24 13.08
N LEU A 123 6.43 -12.88 11.85
CA LEU A 123 6.34 -13.76 10.69
C LEU A 123 7.23 -15.00 10.83
N ALA A 124 8.48 -14.84 11.27
CA ALA A 124 9.38 -15.96 11.51
C ALA A 124 8.82 -16.94 12.56
N LEU A 125 8.27 -16.43 13.65
CA LEU A 125 7.60 -17.25 14.68
C LEU A 125 6.33 -17.91 14.14
N CYS A 126 5.52 -17.19 13.38
CA CYS A 126 4.32 -17.71 12.73
C CYS A 126 4.66 -18.89 11.82
N VAL A 127 5.65 -18.73 10.95
CA VAL A 127 6.13 -19.78 10.04
C VAL A 127 6.71 -20.97 10.81
N SER A 128 7.39 -20.73 11.93
CA SER A 128 7.97 -21.80 12.77
C SER A 128 6.90 -22.59 13.53
N PHE A 129 6.02 -21.92 14.25
CA PHE A 129 5.14 -22.54 15.25
C PHE A 129 3.71 -22.79 14.77
N VAL A 130 3.17 -21.97 13.87
CA VAL A 130 1.80 -22.14 13.39
C VAL A 130 1.78 -23.24 12.34
N ARG A 131 0.89 -24.21 12.50
CA ARG A 131 0.66 -25.26 11.51
C ARG A 131 -0.43 -24.81 10.56
N TYR A 132 -0.06 -24.69 9.29
CA TYR A 132 -1.00 -24.45 8.21
C TYR A 132 -1.14 -25.72 7.36
N PRO A 133 -2.35 -26.10 6.95
CA PRO A 133 -2.53 -27.18 6.00
C PRO A 133 -1.96 -26.78 4.63
N VAL A 134 -1.47 -27.76 3.88
CA VAL A 134 -1.16 -27.55 2.46
C VAL A 134 -2.49 -27.39 1.74
N ILE A 135 -2.73 -26.21 1.17
CA ILE A 135 -4.04 -25.89 0.58
C ILE A 135 -4.20 -26.54 -0.79
N THR A 136 -3.17 -26.47 -1.62
CA THR A 136 -3.16 -27.05 -2.96
C THR A 136 -1.73 -27.25 -3.46
N SER A 137 -1.60 -28.16 -4.42
CA SER A 137 -0.34 -28.42 -5.16
C SER A 137 -0.44 -28.02 -6.64
N ASP A 138 -1.59 -27.46 -7.06
CA ASP A 138 -1.73 -26.89 -8.40
C ASP A 138 -0.86 -25.63 -8.51
N LYS A 139 0.11 -25.67 -9.43
CA LYS A 139 1.14 -24.62 -9.53
C LYS A 139 0.55 -23.24 -9.77
N LEU A 140 -0.52 -23.13 -10.57
CA LEU A 140 -1.15 -21.85 -10.88
C LEU A 140 -1.93 -21.31 -9.67
N LEU A 141 -2.70 -22.17 -8.99
CA LEU A 141 -3.43 -21.77 -7.78
C LEU A 141 -2.46 -21.37 -6.67
N VAL A 142 -1.36 -22.10 -6.49
CA VAL A 142 -0.29 -21.75 -5.56
C VAL A 142 0.29 -20.39 -5.91
N ALA A 143 0.57 -20.13 -7.20
CA ALA A 143 1.16 -18.88 -7.60
C ALA A 143 0.24 -17.68 -7.34
N VAL A 144 -1.03 -17.79 -7.73
CA VAL A 144 -2.00 -16.70 -7.60
C VAL A 144 -2.40 -16.49 -6.14
N PHE A 145 -2.87 -17.53 -5.44
CA PHE A 145 -3.38 -17.38 -4.08
C PHE A 145 -2.26 -17.27 -3.03
N GLY A 146 -1.14 -17.96 -3.24
CA GLY A 146 0.05 -17.78 -2.40
C GLY A 146 0.56 -16.34 -2.47
N GLY A 147 0.67 -15.78 -3.68
CA GLY A 147 0.99 -14.37 -3.88
C GLY A 147 -0.06 -13.45 -3.26
N PHE A 148 -1.36 -13.73 -3.44
CA PHE A 148 -2.44 -12.92 -2.86
C PHE A 148 -2.36 -12.86 -1.32
N PHE A 149 -2.29 -13.99 -0.62
CA PHE A 149 -2.23 -13.99 0.85
C PHE A 149 -0.92 -13.39 1.38
N LEU A 150 0.19 -13.64 0.69
CA LEU A 150 1.48 -13.03 1.04
C LEU A 150 1.44 -11.51 0.86
N GLY A 151 0.97 -11.03 -0.29
CA GLY A 151 0.81 -9.61 -0.59
C GLY A 151 -0.21 -8.92 0.31
N ALA A 152 -1.33 -9.57 0.63
CA ALA A 152 -2.29 -9.06 1.60
C ALA A 152 -1.65 -8.91 2.99
N GLY A 153 -0.83 -9.88 3.40
CA GLY A 153 -0.07 -9.81 4.63
C GLY A 153 0.91 -8.63 4.67
N ILE A 154 1.69 -8.47 3.61
CA ILE A 154 2.62 -7.33 3.42
C ILE A 154 1.84 -6.00 3.46
N GLY A 155 0.79 -5.86 2.66
CA GLY A 155 -0.03 -4.65 2.60
C GLY A 155 -0.67 -4.27 3.94
N LEU A 156 -1.16 -5.24 4.71
CA LEU A 156 -1.69 -5.01 6.06
C LEU A 156 -0.61 -4.52 7.03
N ALA A 157 0.58 -5.12 6.99
CA ALA A 157 1.71 -4.68 7.82
C ALA A 157 2.15 -3.24 7.47
N VAL A 158 2.22 -2.92 6.16
CA VAL A 158 2.54 -1.57 5.65
C VAL A 158 1.51 -0.54 6.12
N ARG A 159 0.21 -0.89 6.11
CA ARG A 159 -0.83 -0.02 6.66
C ARG A 159 -0.72 0.22 8.16
N GLY A 160 -0.20 -0.74 8.92
CA GLY A 160 0.15 -0.57 10.33
C GLY A 160 1.47 0.18 10.57
N GLY A 161 2.16 0.57 9.50
CA GLY A 161 3.42 1.31 9.55
C GLY A 161 4.64 0.45 9.90
N GLY A 162 4.61 -0.84 9.56
CA GLY A 162 5.77 -1.74 9.54
C GLY A 162 5.92 -2.39 8.17
N VAL A 163 6.96 -3.20 7.96
CA VAL A 163 7.18 -3.91 6.69
C VAL A 163 7.52 -5.38 6.99
N LEU A 164 7.03 -6.30 6.16
CA LEU A 164 7.39 -7.72 6.26
C LEU A 164 8.56 -8.09 5.34
N ASP A 165 8.73 -7.36 4.24
CA ASP A 165 9.81 -7.54 3.28
C ASP A 165 10.73 -6.31 3.19
N GLY A 166 11.93 -6.43 3.76
CA GLY A 166 12.88 -5.34 3.87
C GLY A 166 13.43 -4.81 2.54
N THR A 167 13.30 -5.51 1.40
CA THR A 167 13.88 -5.03 0.13
C THR A 167 13.28 -3.71 -0.35
N GLU A 168 12.02 -3.43 -0.01
CA GLU A 168 11.39 -2.13 -0.30
C GLU A 168 12.13 -0.97 0.37
N LEU A 169 12.65 -1.17 1.59
CA LEU A 169 13.41 -0.13 2.31
C LEU A 169 14.74 0.17 1.63
N LEU A 170 15.42 -0.85 1.13
CA LEU A 170 16.65 -0.66 0.38
C LEU A 170 16.37 0.04 -0.96
N ALA A 171 15.27 -0.30 -1.63
CA ALA A 171 14.86 0.38 -2.86
C ALA A 171 14.59 1.87 -2.63
N ILE A 172 13.89 2.24 -1.55
CA ILE A 172 13.67 3.65 -1.17
C ILE A 172 14.99 4.35 -0.84
N TYR A 173 15.96 3.64 -0.26
CA TYR A 173 17.29 4.20 0.00
C TYR A 173 18.07 4.51 -1.28
N ILE A 174 18.10 3.57 -2.21
CA ILE A 174 18.82 3.71 -3.48
C ILE A 174 18.12 4.74 -4.39
N SER A 175 16.78 4.79 -4.40
CA SER A 175 16.02 5.72 -5.24
C SER A 175 16.26 7.19 -4.86
N ARG A 176 16.59 7.47 -3.59
CA ARG A 176 16.95 8.83 -3.16
C ARG A 176 18.32 9.29 -3.62
N LYS A 177 19.17 8.36 -4.06
CA LYS A 177 20.55 8.61 -4.51
C LYS A 177 20.70 8.47 -6.03
N THR A 178 19.64 8.08 -6.73
CA THR A 178 19.65 7.79 -8.15
C THR A 178 18.43 8.45 -8.81
N ALA A 179 18.40 8.52 -10.14
CA ALA A 179 17.23 8.98 -10.88
C ALA A 179 16.15 7.87 -11.06
N ALA A 180 16.45 6.64 -10.64
CA ALA A 180 15.56 5.50 -10.77
C ALA A 180 14.40 5.57 -9.77
N SER A 181 13.22 5.12 -10.19
CA SER A 181 12.09 5.00 -9.28
C SER A 181 12.28 3.83 -8.31
N VAL A 182 11.53 3.85 -7.19
CA VAL A 182 11.53 2.71 -6.24
C VAL A 182 11.13 1.41 -6.94
N GLY A 183 10.14 1.48 -7.83
CA GLY A 183 9.68 0.33 -8.61
C GLY A 183 10.75 -0.24 -9.54
N ASP A 184 11.52 0.62 -10.21
CA ASP A 184 12.62 0.18 -11.10
C ASP A 184 13.68 -0.60 -10.31
N ILE A 185 14.02 -0.11 -9.12
CA ILE A 185 15.03 -0.75 -8.27
C ILE A 185 14.53 -2.11 -7.76
N ILE A 186 13.28 -2.18 -7.30
CA ILE A 186 12.67 -3.46 -6.88
C ILE A 186 12.64 -4.44 -8.05
N LEU A 187 12.28 -3.99 -9.25
CA LEU A 187 12.24 -4.82 -10.45
C LEU A 187 13.62 -5.40 -10.75
N VAL A 188 14.69 -4.59 -10.71
CA VAL A 188 16.07 -5.08 -10.92
C VAL A 188 16.45 -6.13 -9.88
N PHE A 189 16.18 -5.89 -8.59
CA PHE A 189 16.44 -6.88 -7.54
C PHE A 189 15.72 -8.20 -7.83
N ASN A 190 14.44 -8.14 -8.19
CA ASN A 190 13.64 -9.33 -8.46
C ASN A 190 14.09 -10.05 -9.73
N VAL A 191 14.47 -9.34 -10.79
CA VAL A 191 15.06 -9.95 -11.99
C VAL A 191 16.30 -10.75 -11.63
N ILE A 192 17.17 -10.22 -10.75
CA ILE A 192 18.36 -10.93 -10.27
C ILE A 192 17.94 -12.18 -9.48
N ILE A 193 17.02 -12.04 -8.52
CA ILE A 193 16.53 -13.17 -7.69
C ILE A 193 15.94 -14.27 -8.57
N PHE A 194 15.08 -13.93 -9.53
CA PHE A 194 14.44 -14.90 -10.42
C PHE A 194 15.42 -15.52 -11.41
N SER A 195 16.42 -14.79 -11.88
CA SER A 195 17.49 -15.35 -12.73
C SER A 195 18.31 -16.39 -11.94
N VAL A 196 18.63 -16.10 -10.68
CA VAL A 196 19.31 -17.05 -9.80
C VAL A 196 18.41 -18.25 -9.49
N ALA A 197 17.11 -18.05 -9.28
CA ALA A 197 16.14 -19.13 -9.10
C ALA A 197 16.03 -20.02 -10.35
N ALA A 198 16.07 -19.43 -11.55
CA ALA A 198 16.03 -20.17 -12.81
C ALA A 198 17.26 -21.08 -12.97
N TYR A 199 18.44 -20.57 -12.57
CA TYR A 199 19.70 -21.31 -12.61
C TYR A 199 19.78 -22.41 -11.56
N LEU A 200 19.32 -22.16 -10.32
CA LEU A 200 19.51 -23.07 -9.18
C LEU A 200 18.36 -24.07 -8.97
N LEU A 201 17.12 -23.72 -9.34
CA LEU A 201 15.96 -24.58 -9.17
C LEU A 201 15.41 -25.08 -10.51
N SER A 202 14.83 -24.18 -11.30
CA SER A 202 14.41 -24.43 -12.68
C SER A 202 13.83 -23.15 -13.29
N ILE A 203 13.82 -23.05 -14.62
CA ILE A 203 13.13 -21.97 -15.35
C ILE A 203 11.64 -21.94 -15.00
N GLU A 204 10.99 -23.09 -14.89
CA GLU A 204 9.57 -23.17 -14.54
C GLU A 204 9.28 -22.56 -13.16
N THR A 205 10.09 -22.90 -12.15
CA THR A 205 9.99 -22.32 -10.81
C THR A 205 10.17 -20.80 -10.84
N ALA A 206 11.10 -20.29 -11.65
CA ALA A 206 11.32 -18.86 -11.79
C ALA A 206 10.11 -18.15 -12.43
N LEU A 207 9.51 -18.73 -13.47
CA LEU A 207 8.29 -18.19 -14.10
C LEU A 207 7.11 -18.14 -13.13
N TYR A 208 6.91 -19.20 -12.32
CA TYR A 208 5.89 -19.16 -11.26
C TYR A 208 6.23 -18.15 -10.15
N SER A 209 7.50 -17.94 -9.83
CA SER A 209 7.93 -16.92 -8.85
C SER A 209 7.62 -15.51 -9.34
N ILE A 210 7.75 -15.24 -10.65
CA ILE A 210 7.30 -13.98 -11.26
C ILE A 210 5.78 -13.83 -11.10
N LEU A 211 4.99 -14.87 -11.35
CA LEU A 211 3.53 -14.83 -11.17
C LEU A 211 3.13 -14.57 -9.70
N ILE A 212 3.82 -15.22 -8.75
CA ILE A 212 3.64 -15.00 -7.31
C ILE A 212 3.89 -13.53 -6.98
N TYR A 213 5.02 -13.00 -7.42
CA TYR A 213 5.40 -11.61 -7.16
C TYR A 213 4.40 -10.63 -7.78
N LEU A 214 3.93 -10.87 -9.01
CA LEU A 214 2.91 -10.01 -9.64
C LEU A 214 1.59 -10.04 -8.86
N SER A 215 1.15 -11.23 -8.41
CA SER A 215 -0.05 -11.38 -7.59
C SER A 215 0.12 -10.68 -6.22
N ALA A 216 1.27 -10.87 -5.57
CA ALA A 216 1.58 -10.23 -4.31
C ALA A 216 1.63 -8.70 -4.44
N SER A 217 2.39 -8.17 -5.40
CA SER A 217 2.49 -6.73 -5.68
C SER A 217 1.13 -6.10 -5.95
N LYS A 218 0.29 -6.72 -6.79
CA LYS A 218 -1.07 -6.21 -7.03
C LYS A 218 -1.95 -6.24 -5.80
N THR A 219 -1.78 -7.24 -4.94
CA THR A 219 -2.53 -7.31 -3.68
C THR A 219 -2.04 -6.27 -2.68
N VAL A 220 -0.73 -6.02 -2.61
CA VAL A 220 -0.14 -4.94 -1.79
C VAL A 220 -0.69 -3.59 -2.24
N ASP A 221 -0.64 -3.28 -3.54
CA ASP A 221 -1.17 -2.03 -4.11
C ASP A 221 -2.64 -1.86 -3.72
N PHE A 222 -3.45 -2.90 -3.92
CA PHE A 222 -4.87 -2.91 -3.58
C PHE A 222 -5.12 -2.68 -2.08
N LEU A 223 -4.32 -3.29 -1.19
CA LEU A 223 -4.48 -3.15 0.25
C LEU A 223 -4.11 -1.73 0.71
N ILE A 224 -3.00 -1.19 0.20
CA ILE A 224 -2.44 0.11 0.59
C ILE A 224 -3.23 1.27 -0.02
N GLU A 225 -3.43 1.24 -1.34
CA GLU A 225 -4.01 2.35 -2.10
C GLU A 225 -5.55 2.24 -2.23
N GLY A 226 -6.10 1.01 -2.21
CA GLY A 226 -7.54 0.74 -2.34
C GLY A 226 -8.02 0.54 -3.79
N ILE A 227 -9.33 0.29 -3.97
CA ILE A 227 -9.94 -0.05 -5.28
C ILE A 227 -10.36 1.19 -6.10
N GLU A 228 -10.35 2.39 -5.52
CA GLU A 228 -10.92 3.56 -6.18
C GLU A 228 -9.85 4.56 -6.61
N GLU A 229 -9.35 4.37 -7.83
CA GLU A 229 -8.67 5.43 -8.56
C GLU A 229 -9.69 6.52 -8.91
N TYR A 230 -9.52 7.69 -8.29
CA TYR A 230 -10.20 8.89 -8.74
C TYR A 230 -9.60 9.32 -10.06
N THR A 231 -10.46 9.63 -11.03
CA THR A 231 -10.04 10.19 -12.30
C THR A 231 -10.37 11.68 -12.29
N GLY A 232 -9.34 12.51 -12.41
CA GLY A 232 -9.50 13.93 -12.72
C GLY A 232 -9.85 14.05 -14.21
N ILE A 233 -10.92 14.77 -14.50
CA ILE A 233 -11.40 14.96 -15.87
C ILE A 233 -11.45 16.45 -16.14
N THR A 234 -10.66 16.87 -17.11
CA THR A 234 -10.69 18.22 -17.67
C THR A 234 -11.52 18.20 -18.94
N ILE A 235 -12.56 19.02 -19.02
CA ILE A 235 -13.48 19.10 -20.16
C ILE A 235 -13.38 20.49 -20.78
N VAL A 236 -13.11 20.54 -22.07
CA VAL A 236 -13.09 21.77 -22.87
C VAL A 236 -14.17 21.64 -23.93
N SER A 237 -15.18 22.50 -23.84
CA SER A 237 -16.32 22.53 -24.77
C SER A 237 -16.96 23.92 -24.79
N PRO A 238 -17.48 24.38 -25.94
CA PRO A 238 -18.31 25.58 -26.01
C PRO A 238 -19.61 25.44 -25.18
N LYS A 239 -20.10 24.22 -24.92
CA LYS A 239 -21.27 23.94 -24.08
C LYS A 239 -20.89 23.68 -22.61
N SER A 240 -19.83 24.33 -22.12
CA SER A 240 -19.31 24.13 -20.76
C SER A 240 -20.33 24.43 -19.66
N GLU A 241 -21.24 25.39 -19.84
CA GLU A 241 -22.29 25.68 -18.86
C GLU A 241 -23.29 24.52 -18.72
N GLU A 242 -23.79 24.00 -19.85
CA GLU A 242 -24.75 22.89 -19.89
C GLU A 242 -24.12 21.59 -19.36
N ILE A 243 -22.87 21.31 -19.74
CA ILE A 243 -22.11 20.18 -19.21
C ILE A 243 -21.88 20.36 -17.70
N GLY A 244 -21.55 21.58 -17.25
CA GLY A 244 -21.36 21.91 -15.84
C GLY A 244 -22.60 21.62 -15.01
N ALA A 245 -23.76 22.11 -15.46
CA ALA A 245 -25.05 21.87 -14.81
C ALA A 245 -25.39 20.37 -14.75
N MET A 246 -25.18 19.64 -15.84
CA MET A 246 -25.38 18.18 -15.86
C MET A 246 -24.50 17.46 -14.83
N ILE A 247 -23.23 17.83 -14.70
CA ILE A 247 -22.31 17.22 -13.73
C ILE A 247 -22.76 17.52 -12.29
N THR A 248 -23.19 18.74 -12.00
CA THR A 248 -23.60 19.12 -10.64
C THR A 248 -24.96 18.57 -10.26
N GLU A 249 -25.94 18.60 -11.16
CA GLU A 249 -27.34 18.31 -10.85
C GLU A 249 -27.70 16.83 -11.10
N LYS A 250 -27.22 16.25 -12.20
CA LYS A 250 -27.54 14.86 -12.59
C LYS A 250 -26.57 13.86 -11.98
N LEU A 251 -25.28 14.19 -11.93
CA LEU A 251 -24.25 13.31 -11.36
C LEU A 251 -23.94 13.61 -9.89
N GLY A 252 -24.36 14.78 -9.36
CA GLY A 252 -24.10 15.16 -7.97
C GLY A 252 -22.61 15.36 -7.67
N ARG A 253 -21.83 15.78 -8.67
CA ARG A 253 -20.37 15.94 -8.56
C ARG A 253 -19.97 17.40 -8.57
N GLY A 254 -18.96 17.72 -7.77
CA GLY A 254 -18.38 19.06 -7.76
C GLY A 254 -17.64 19.34 -9.07
N ILE A 255 -17.71 20.60 -9.51
CA ILE A 255 -16.92 21.12 -10.63
C ILE A 255 -16.12 22.34 -10.19
N THR A 256 -14.98 22.53 -10.81
CA THR A 256 -14.20 23.77 -10.77
C THR A 256 -14.11 24.29 -12.18
N VAL A 257 -14.41 25.57 -12.40
CA VAL A 257 -14.30 26.21 -13.72
C VAL A 257 -13.00 27.01 -13.77
N TYR A 258 -12.12 26.67 -14.72
CA TYR A 258 -10.96 27.48 -15.07
C TYR A 258 -11.33 28.38 -16.25
N ARG A 259 -10.97 29.66 -16.17
CA ARG A 259 -11.17 30.63 -17.25
C ARG A 259 -9.89 30.78 -18.05
N GLY A 260 -9.87 30.25 -19.26
CA GLY A 260 -8.80 30.41 -20.24
C GLY A 260 -8.99 31.70 -21.04
N THR A 261 -7.95 32.51 -21.18
CA THR A 261 -8.04 33.78 -21.93
C THR A 261 -8.02 33.56 -23.44
N HIS A 262 -7.21 32.61 -23.91
CA HIS A 262 -7.04 32.29 -25.32
C HIS A 262 -6.83 30.79 -25.52
N GLY A 263 -7.25 30.28 -26.67
CA GLY A 263 -6.93 28.95 -27.15
C GLY A 263 -6.93 28.90 -28.67
N TYR A 264 -6.38 27.81 -29.21
CA TYR A 264 -6.32 27.56 -30.64
C TYR A 264 -6.81 26.14 -30.92
N GLY A 265 -7.80 26.01 -31.80
CA GLY A 265 -8.38 24.72 -32.15
C GLY A 265 -8.65 24.60 -33.64
N LYS A 266 -9.37 23.55 -34.03
CA LYS A 266 -9.74 23.31 -35.45
C LYS A 266 -10.52 24.46 -36.09
N ARG A 267 -11.14 25.34 -35.29
CA ARG A 267 -11.90 26.52 -35.74
C ARG A 267 -11.12 27.83 -35.63
N GLY A 268 -9.81 27.78 -35.36
CA GLY A 268 -8.94 28.95 -35.21
C GLY A 268 -8.81 29.42 -33.75
N HIS A 269 -8.56 30.72 -33.58
CA HIS A 269 -8.43 31.35 -32.27
C HIS A 269 -9.77 31.45 -31.56
N VAL A 270 -9.78 31.12 -30.26
CA VAL A 270 -10.95 31.25 -29.38
C VAL A 270 -10.54 32.05 -28.16
N SER A 271 -11.29 33.11 -27.86
CA SER A 271 -11.12 33.94 -26.66
C SER A 271 -12.14 33.55 -25.59
N ASP A 272 -11.77 33.69 -24.31
CA ASP A 272 -12.62 33.41 -23.14
C ASP A 272 -13.22 31.98 -23.14
N ILE A 273 -12.37 30.98 -22.89
CA ILE A 273 -12.75 29.57 -22.85
C ILE A 273 -12.96 29.13 -21.40
N ASN A 274 -14.14 28.60 -21.10
CA ASN A 274 -14.39 27.92 -19.83
C ASN A 274 -13.96 26.45 -19.92
N ILE A 275 -13.07 26.05 -19.01
CA ILE A 275 -12.54 24.69 -18.90
C ILE A 275 -13.09 24.12 -17.60
N LEU A 276 -13.83 23.02 -17.68
CA LEU A 276 -14.36 22.36 -16.50
C LEU A 276 -13.34 21.36 -15.97
N PHE A 277 -13.19 21.29 -14.65
CA PHE A 277 -12.46 20.24 -13.98
C PHE A 277 -13.37 19.56 -12.96
N THR A 278 -13.45 18.24 -13.03
CA THR A 278 -14.20 17.44 -12.06
C THR A 278 -13.41 16.20 -11.67
N VAL A 279 -13.74 15.64 -10.51
CA VAL A 279 -13.14 14.41 -10.01
C VAL A 279 -14.26 13.39 -9.82
N VAL A 280 -14.14 12.27 -10.52
CA VAL A 280 -15.11 11.17 -10.46
C VAL A 280 -14.40 9.86 -10.15
N THR A 281 -15.14 8.85 -9.73
CA THR A 281 -14.58 7.50 -9.57
C THR A 281 -14.41 6.82 -10.94
N ARG A 282 -13.50 5.84 -11.05
CA ARG A 282 -13.29 5.06 -12.29
C ARG A 282 -14.60 4.48 -12.87
N LEU A 283 -15.53 4.04 -12.01
CA LEU A 283 -16.83 3.49 -12.42
C LEU A 283 -17.77 4.54 -13.02
N GLU A 284 -17.57 5.81 -12.71
CA GLU A 284 -18.41 6.92 -13.17
C GLU A 284 -17.91 7.54 -14.48
N VAL A 285 -16.66 7.27 -14.87
CA VAL A 285 -16.04 7.83 -16.08
C VAL A 285 -16.87 7.53 -17.32
N SER A 286 -17.26 6.27 -17.52
CA SER A 286 -18.05 5.86 -18.69
C SER A 286 -19.41 6.55 -18.74
N ARG A 287 -20.06 6.73 -17.58
CA ARG A 287 -21.34 7.45 -17.50
C ARG A 287 -21.17 8.93 -17.83
N LEU A 288 -20.15 9.58 -17.26
CA LEU A 288 -19.86 10.99 -17.56
C LEU A 288 -19.56 11.19 -19.05
N GLN A 289 -18.75 10.33 -19.66
CA GLN A 289 -18.42 10.41 -21.09
C GLN A 289 -19.68 10.32 -21.97
N ALA A 290 -20.59 9.40 -21.66
CA ALA A 290 -21.83 9.25 -22.41
C ALA A 290 -22.72 10.51 -22.33
N GLU A 291 -22.85 11.08 -21.13
CA GLU A 291 -23.65 12.30 -20.91
C GLU A 291 -23.01 13.53 -21.57
N VAL A 292 -21.68 13.68 -21.47
CA VAL A 292 -20.95 14.76 -22.16
C VAL A 292 -21.10 14.63 -23.66
N ALA A 293 -20.95 13.42 -24.22
CA ALA A 293 -21.09 13.18 -25.66
C ALA A 293 -22.52 13.42 -26.16
N ALA A 294 -23.54 13.20 -25.31
CA ALA A 294 -24.93 13.52 -25.65
C ALA A 294 -25.17 15.03 -25.76
N ILE A 295 -24.49 15.84 -24.94
CA ILE A 295 -24.57 17.30 -24.96
C ILE A 295 -23.70 17.88 -26.09
N ASP A 296 -22.44 17.46 -26.15
CA ASP A 296 -21.46 17.90 -27.15
C ASP A 296 -20.59 16.72 -27.62
N PRO A 297 -20.88 16.13 -28.80
CA PRO A 297 -20.05 15.09 -29.41
C PRO A 297 -18.62 15.54 -29.75
N HIS A 298 -18.34 16.86 -29.75
CA HIS A 298 -17.03 17.42 -30.04
C HIS A 298 -16.28 17.91 -28.80
N ALA A 299 -16.80 17.65 -27.59
CA ALA A 299 -16.13 18.01 -26.35
C ALA A 299 -14.77 17.30 -26.24
N PHE A 300 -13.74 18.06 -25.86
CA PHE A 300 -12.41 17.52 -25.60
C PHE A 300 -12.27 17.19 -24.12
N MET A 301 -11.95 15.93 -23.81
CA MET A 301 -11.78 15.46 -22.44
C MET A 301 -10.37 14.91 -22.22
N VAL A 302 -9.71 15.39 -21.16
CA VAL A 302 -8.43 14.87 -20.68
C VAL A 302 -8.66 14.15 -19.37
N MET A 303 -8.30 12.87 -19.32
CA MET A 303 -8.39 12.02 -18.14
C MET A 303 -7.02 11.85 -17.52
N GLN A 304 -6.93 12.04 -16.21
CA GLN A 304 -5.70 11.91 -15.44
C GLN A 304 -5.99 11.11 -14.17
N SER A 305 -5.21 10.05 -13.94
CA SER A 305 -5.32 9.26 -12.71
C SER A 305 -4.80 10.06 -11.53
N LEU A 306 -5.61 10.18 -10.47
CA LEU A 306 -5.27 10.91 -9.26
C LEU A 306 -4.89 9.92 -8.17
N LYS A 307 -3.69 10.06 -7.61
CA LYS A 307 -3.18 9.19 -6.53
C LYS A 307 -3.90 9.39 -5.19
N ASP A 308 -4.20 10.63 -4.81
CA ASP A 308 -4.92 10.93 -3.56
C ASP A 308 -5.71 12.24 -3.69
N THR A 309 -6.85 12.31 -2.99
CA THR A 309 -7.69 13.51 -2.90
C THR A 309 -8.16 13.71 -1.45
N LYS A 310 -8.22 14.95 -0.97
CA LYS A 310 -8.68 15.28 0.39
C LYS A 310 -9.67 16.45 0.35
N GLY A 311 -10.84 16.28 0.99
CA GLY A 311 -11.90 17.30 1.03
C GLY A 311 -12.84 17.24 -0.19
N GLY A 312 -13.68 18.28 -0.35
CA GLY A 312 -14.62 18.44 -1.49
C GLY A 312 -15.89 17.59 -1.42
N MET A 313 -16.75 17.71 -2.45
CA MET A 313 -17.94 16.86 -2.68
C MET A 313 -17.56 15.51 -3.32
N ILE A 314 -16.50 14.89 -2.80
CA ILE A 314 -16.06 13.56 -3.21
C ILE A 314 -16.63 12.57 -2.20
N LYS A 315 -17.15 11.43 -2.68
CA LYS A 315 -17.74 10.41 -1.81
C LYS A 315 -16.71 10.04 -0.74
N LYS A 316 -17.04 10.29 0.54
CA LYS A 316 -16.09 10.04 1.64
C LYS A 316 -15.73 8.56 1.66
N ARG A 317 -14.42 8.27 1.68
CA ARG A 317 -13.92 6.90 1.91
C ARG A 317 -14.57 6.35 3.18
N PRO A 318 -15.27 5.20 3.14
CA PRO A 318 -15.88 4.61 4.33
C PRO A 318 -14.84 4.06 5.32
N LEU A 319 -13.54 4.12 5.01
CA LEU A 319 -12.46 3.59 5.83
C LEU A 319 -11.33 4.62 5.96
N LYS A 320 -11.30 5.37 7.06
CA LYS A 320 -10.13 6.07 7.57
C LYS A 320 -9.91 5.72 9.04
#